data_AF-A0A936MU27-F1
#
_entry.id   AF-A0A936MU27-F1
#
_cell.length_a   1.000
_cell.length_b   1.000
_cell.length_c   1.000
_cell.angle_alpha   90.00
_cell.angle_beta   90.00
_cell.angle_gamma   90.00
#
_symmetry.space_group_name_H-M   'P 1'
#
loop_
_entity.id
_entity.type
_entity.pdbx_description
1 polymer ?
#
loop_
_entity_poly.entity_id
_entity_poly.type
_entity_poly.pdbx_seq_one_letter_code
_entity_poly.pdbx_strand_id
1 'polypeptide(L)'
;MKIPYANCDFADIRKRGYFYVDKTPFLPHLEATSGNHVIFLRPRRFGKTTLISTLENYYDINLADRFDEIFDGLWIHENPTPNRNKYLVLTLDFSPVDTTGTIEKICTSFAVQVRAAVDGFAARYAKLVPGLSELDGVMWSDTEDMAALMTQLLKTLERAGKHLYLLIDEYDHFGNRLLADGRDDVYQELVKSTGFVRSFYASLKAFTRTSTIARTFITGVSPIMLDDLSSGFNIISHISQRKEFNALAGFTRTDVENALDTLLADKPHLALDPHVGDRQVLLTTLERHYDGYRFSPRAAERLYNSTLVLYFLAQLASEEVYPNNMLDLNVRTDYGRLYQIAKSTSEKETDTRTLLEEILTNESVRARLVEQFGTRLNLGREQVASLFYYMGMLTFAEDAPPTGEARLVIPNRVMRELQWEYMSFALMDHDHIRISVDDMLAAMRVMADKGEIQRLLDVFQEHVLKKLGLRETMTFNEQTMKLMLFAYMSLSRTFRLKTEVEMGQGYCDLLLGVPDARSSNKYSWIIEAKYVQAKATKAAIEKAIEQGYAQIDKYAADRDVVESLTLGRELKAGVLVFVGLKDVFFRPWPRPAKKAAAKKAAAKKAQRK
;
A
#
# COMPACT_ATOMS: atom_id res chain seq x y z
N MET A 1 -11.85 -17.57 18.54
CA MET A 1 -10.60 -17.06 17.96
C MET A 1 -10.50 -15.58 18.28
N LYS A 2 -9.43 -15.16 18.98
CA LYS A 2 -9.16 -13.74 19.23
C LYS A 2 -8.20 -13.22 18.15
N ILE A 3 -8.54 -12.11 17.53
CA ILE A 3 -7.80 -11.56 16.39
C ILE A 3 -6.99 -10.34 16.85
N PRO A 4 -5.65 -10.32 16.70
CA PRO A 4 -4.80 -9.25 17.22
C PRO A 4 -4.77 -8.05 16.27
N TYR A 5 -5.93 -7.51 15.92
CA TYR A 5 -5.97 -6.28 15.13
C TYR A 5 -5.48 -5.09 15.97
N ALA A 6 -4.47 -4.38 15.47
CA ALA A 6 -3.78 -3.28 16.16
C ALA A 6 -3.03 -3.65 17.45
N ASN A 7 -2.84 -4.94 17.75
CA ASN A 7 -1.93 -5.39 18.82
C ASN A 7 -0.62 -5.86 18.18
N CYS A 8 0.50 -5.27 18.61
CA CYS A 8 1.84 -5.64 18.14
C CYS A 8 2.73 -6.23 19.25
N ASP A 9 2.25 -6.29 20.49
CA ASP A 9 2.96 -6.91 21.60
C ASP A 9 2.86 -8.44 21.48
N PHE A 10 3.95 -9.06 21.06
CA PHE A 10 4.02 -10.51 20.88
C PHE A 10 3.74 -11.26 22.20
N ALA A 11 4.27 -10.79 23.33
CA ALA A 11 4.05 -11.47 24.60
C ALA A 11 2.58 -11.40 25.03
N ASP A 12 1.90 -10.27 24.82
CA ASP A 12 0.46 -10.13 25.08
C ASP A 12 -0.37 -11.03 24.16
N ILE A 13 -0.03 -11.07 22.86
CA ILE A 13 -0.67 -11.94 21.87
C ILE A 13 -0.61 -13.39 22.32
N ARG A 14 0.57 -13.87 22.73
CA ARG A 14 0.76 -15.25 23.23
C ARG A 14 0.00 -15.49 24.52
N LYS A 15 0.20 -14.64 25.53
CA LYS A 15 -0.41 -14.78 26.87
C LYS A 15 -1.94 -14.79 26.83
N ARG A 16 -2.56 -14.00 25.95
CA ARG A 16 -4.03 -13.87 25.88
C ARG A 16 -4.68 -14.83 24.87
N GLY A 17 -3.89 -15.67 24.20
CA GLY A 17 -4.35 -16.65 23.22
C GLY A 17 -4.91 -16.01 21.95
N TYR A 18 -4.29 -14.92 21.49
CA TYR A 18 -4.59 -14.36 20.17
C TYR A 18 -4.00 -15.25 19.07
N PHE A 19 -4.66 -15.25 17.91
CA PHE A 19 -4.12 -15.88 16.72
C PHE A 19 -2.77 -15.25 16.35
N TYR A 20 -1.76 -16.08 16.15
CA TYR A 20 -0.43 -15.68 15.76
C TYR A 20 0.07 -16.60 14.66
N VAL A 21 0.59 -16.01 13.59
CA VAL A 21 1.27 -16.76 12.53
C VAL A 21 2.73 -16.89 12.91
N ASP A 22 3.19 -18.12 13.03
CA ASP A 22 4.55 -18.40 13.47
C ASP A 22 5.60 -17.99 12.44
N LYS A 23 6.33 -16.90 12.75
CA LYS A 23 7.49 -16.43 11.96
C LYS A 23 8.82 -16.79 12.61
N THR A 24 8.80 -17.58 13.69
CA THR A 24 10.00 -18.00 14.39
C THR A 24 10.94 -18.94 13.59
N PRO A 25 10.49 -19.70 12.56
CA PRO A 25 11.40 -20.45 11.67
C PRO A 25 12.43 -19.60 10.91
N PHE A 26 12.19 -18.29 10.78
CA PHE A 26 13.13 -17.38 10.11
C PHE A 26 14.28 -16.91 11.01
N LEU A 27 14.20 -17.12 12.32
CA LEU A 27 15.22 -16.64 13.28
C LEU A 27 16.60 -17.25 13.01
N PRO A 28 16.75 -18.58 12.80
CA PRO A 28 18.05 -19.15 12.42
C PRO A 28 18.62 -18.57 11.13
N HIS A 29 17.77 -18.25 10.16
CA HIS A 29 18.18 -17.63 8.90
C HIS A 29 18.66 -16.19 9.10
N LEU A 30 17.98 -15.41 9.95
CA LEU A 30 18.44 -14.09 10.38
C LEU A 30 19.78 -14.19 11.09
N GLU A 31 19.95 -15.20 11.95
CA GLU A 31 21.20 -15.42 12.69
C GLU A 31 22.37 -15.79 11.78
N ALA A 32 22.11 -16.55 10.72
CA ALA A 32 23.08 -17.03 9.74
C ALA A 32 23.41 -16.01 8.63
N THR A 33 22.71 -14.87 8.60
CA THR A 33 22.97 -13.83 7.60
C THR A 33 24.41 -13.33 7.70
N SER A 34 25.11 -13.30 6.56
CA SER A 34 26.45 -12.72 6.45
C SER A 34 26.37 -11.22 6.72
N GLY A 35 26.61 -10.84 7.98
CA GLY A 35 26.40 -9.49 8.50
C GLY A 35 25.44 -9.52 9.69
N ASN A 36 25.97 -9.28 10.90
CA ASN A 36 25.16 -9.23 12.12
C ASN A 36 24.24 -8.00 12.21
N HIS A 37 24.31 -7.10 11.23
CA HIS A 37 23.56 -5.86 11.17
C HIS A 37 22.74 -5.88 9.88
N VAL A 38 21.42 -5.97 10.02
CA VAL A 38 20.51 -6.13 8.88
C VAL A 38 19.45 -5.05 8.87
N ILE A 39 19.00 -4.69 7.67
CA ILE A 39 17.80 -3.89 7.48
C ILE A 39 16.78 -4.65 6.64
N PHE A 40 15.54 -4.57 7.08
CA PHE A 40 14.40 -5.23 6.48
C PHE A 40 13.29 -4.22 6.18
N LEU A 41 13.13 -3.91 4.90
CA LEU A 41 12.09 -3.01 4.40
C LEU A 41 10.91 -3.84 3.90
N ARG A 42 9.73 -3.50 4.40
CA ARG A 42 8.45 -3.95 3.85
C ARG A 42 7.45 -2.80 3.89
N PRO A 43 6.43 -2.83 3.03
CA PRO A 43 5.33 -1.88 3.11
C PRO A 43 4.73 -1.80 4.52
N ARG A 44 4.05 -0.70 4.81
CA ARG A 44 3.34 -0.57 6.10
C ARG A 44 2.36 -1.73 6.29
N ARG A 45 2.13 -2.09 7.56
CA ARG A 45 1.11 -3.07 7.97
C ARG A 45 1.37 -4.52 7.53
N PHE A 46 2.64 -4.88 7.30
CA PHE A 46 3.06 -6.28 7.08
C PHE A 46 3.43 -7.04 8.37
N GLY A 47 3.27 -6.43 9.55
CA GLY A 47 3.57 -7.07 10.85
C GLY A 47 5.02 -6.92 11.32
N LYS A 48 5.74 -5.89 10.83
CA LYS A 48 7.14 -5.64 11.19
C LYS A 48 7.34 -5.34 12.68
N THR A 49 6.48 -4.51 13.29
CA THR A 49 6.54 -4.21 14.72
C THR A 49 6.29 -5.45 15.59
N THR A 50 5.35 -6.32 15.20
CA THR A 50 5.15 -7.61 15.87
C THR A 50 6.39 -8.52 15.76
N LEU A 51 7.08 -8.47 14.61
CA LEU A 51 8.37 -9.17 14.44
C LEU A 51 9.43 -8.59 15.38
N ILE A 52 9.55 -7.26 15.51
CA ILE A 52 10.46 -6.62 16.49
C ILE A 52 10.16 -7.10 17.90
N SER A 53 8.89 -7.11 18.32
CA SER A 53 8.48 -7.63 19.62
C SER A 53 8.82 -9.13 19.78
N THR A 54 8.69 -9.93 18.71
CA THR A 54 9.10 -11.35 18.73
C THR A 54 10.61 -11.50 18.96
N LEU A 55 11.44 -10.69 18.27
CA LEU A 55 12.90 -10.70 18.44
C LEU A 55 13.29 -10.24 19.85
N GLU A 56 12.66 -9.18 20.38
CA GLU A 56 12.89 -8.72 21.76
C GLU A 56 12.63 -9.85 22.77
N ASN A 57 11.48 -10.53 22.66
CA ASN A 57 11.13 -11.61 23.57
C ASN A 57 12.04 -12.84 23.47
N TYR A 58 12.57 -13.13 22.28
CA TYR A 58 13.42 -14.30 22.05
C TYR A 58 14.87 -14.10 22.50
N TYR A 59 15.42 -12.89 22.30
CA TYR A 59 16.83 -12.62 22.51
C TYR A 59 17.18 -12.02 23.88
N ASP A 60 16.22 -11.40 24.57
CA ASP A 60 16.44 -10.75 25.87
C ASP A 60 16.78 -11.76 26.97
N ILE A 61 17.92 -11.55 27.63
CA ILE A 61 18.40 -12.37 28.74
C ILE A 61 17.43 -12.41 29.93
N ASN A 62 16.69 -11.33 30.19
CA ASN A 62 15.75 -11.26 31.30
C ASN A 62 14.50 -12.13 31.10
N LEU A 63 14.27 -12.63 29.88
CA LEU A 63 13.10 -13.43 29.53
C LEU A 63 13.40 -14.95 29.47
N ALA A 64 14.60 -15.37 29.88
CA ALA A 64 14.99 -16.78 29.89
C ALA A 64 13.99 -17.67 30.67
N ASP A 65 13.53 -17.21 31.84
CA ASP A 65 12.59 -17.97 32.68
C ASP A 65 11.16 -18.02 32.13
N ARG A 66 10.86 -17.21 31.10
CA ARG A 66 9.55 -17.14 30.44
C ARG A 66 9.56 -17.74 29.04
N PHE A 67 10.66 -18.37 28.63
CA PHE A 67 10.81 -18.94 27.29
C PHE A 67 9.68 -19.92 26.98
N ASP A 68 9.42 -20.87 27.87
CA ASP A 68 8.36 -21.86 27.70
C ASP A 68 6.97 -21.20 27.68
N GLU A 69 6.71 -20.23 28.54
CA GLU A 69 5.42 -19.50 28.57
C GLU A 69 5.13 -18.78 27.24
N ILE A 70 6.13 -18.12 26.67
CA ILE A 70 5.95 -17.23 25.52
C ILE A 70 5.97 -18.01 24.20
N PHE A 71 6.88 -18.97 24.06
CA PHE A 71 7.15 -19.65 22.79
C PHE A 71 6.47 -21.02 22.65
N ASP A 72 5.79 -21.54 23.69
CA ASP A 72 5.04 -22.80 23.60
C ASP A 72 4.19 -22.90 22.33
N GLY A 73 4.29 -24.04 21.64
CA GLY A 73 3.61 -24.31 20.38
C GLY A 73 4.15 -23.57 19.14
N LEU A 74 5.29 -22.87 19.24
CA LEU A 74 6.00 -22.27 18.10
C LEU A 74 7.22 -23.09 17.73
N TRP A 75 7.63 -23.04 16.47
CA TRP A 75 8.74 -23.82 15.92
C TRP A 75 10.06 -23.62 16.67
N ILE A 76 10.37 -22.37 17.07
CA ILE A 76 11.61 -22.05 17.79
C ILE A 76 11.66 -22.58 19.23
N HIS A 77 10.51 -22.94 19.80
CA HIS A 77 10.45 -23.59 21.12
C HIS A 77 11.03 -24.99 21.06
N GLU A 78 10.68 -25.73 20.00
CA GLU A 78 11.23 -27.06 19.72
C GLU A 78 12.64 -27.00 19.10
N ASN A 79 13.01 -25.87 18.48
CA ASN A 79 14.26 -25.69 17.74
C ASN A 79 15.06 -24.45 18.21
N PRO A 80 15.39 -24.32 19.51
CA PRO A 80 16.06 -23.13 20.02
C PRO A 80 17.48 -22.99 19.45
N THR A 81 17.86 -21.76 19.15
CA THR A 81 19.21 -21.41 18.66
C THR A 81 20.17 -21.13 19.82
N PRO A 82 21.50 -21.18 19.58
CA PRO A 82 22.50 -20.79 20.58
C PRO A 82 22.43 -19.33 21.05
N ASN A 83 21.63 -18.49 20.38
CA ASN A 83 21.47 -17.07 20.69
C ASN A 83 20.21 -16.78 21.52
N ARG A 84 19.39 -17.79 21.82
CA ARG A 84 18.22 -17.68 22.70
C ARG A 84 18.59 -17.01 24.04
N ASN A 85 17.84 -15.97 24.42
CA ASN A 85 17.96 -15.23 25.68
C ASN A 85 19.41 -14.86 26.07
N LYS A 86 20.23 -14.45 25.10
CA LYS A 86 21.67 -14.22 25.28
C LYS A 86 22.06 -12.75 25.42
N TYR A 87 21.22 -11.84 24.96
CA TYR A 87 21.60 -10.43 24.77
C TYR A 87 20.86 -9.50 25.73
N LEU A 88 21.43 -8.32 25.94
CA LEU A 88 20.64 -7.16 26.38
C LEU A 88 19.98 -6.57 25.13
N VAL A 89 18.69 -6.28 25.17
CA VAL A 89 17.95 -5.79 24.01
C VAL A 89 17.60 -4.32 24.22
N LEU A 90 17.98 -3.47 23.27
CA LEU A 90 17.54 -2.07 23.20
C LEU A 90 16.69 -1.90 21.96
N THR A 91 15.44 -1.47 22.15
CA THR A 91 14.51 -1.17 21.06
C THR A 91 14.33 0.34 20.95
N LEU A 92 14.55 0.88 19.75
CA LEU A 92 14.29 2.28 19.40
C LEU A 92 13.11 2.34 18.43
N ASP A 93 12.06 3.08 18.77
CA ASP A 93 10.93 3.36 17.88
C ASP A 93 10.91 4.84 17.50
N PHE A 94 11.01 5.12 16.20
CA PHE A 94 10.98 6.48 15.67
C PHE A 94 9.62 6.90 15.09
N SER A 95 8.59 6.07 15.21
CA SER A 95 7.21 6.43 14.88
C SER A 95 6.66 7.66 15.65
N PRO A 96 7.04 7.93 16.91
CA PRO A 96 6.52 9.07 17.66
C PRO A 96 7.25 10.40 17.42
N VAL A 97 8.32 10.42 16.62
CA VAL A 97 9.09 11.64 16.36
C VAL A 97 8.20 12.68 15.67
N ASP A 98 8.07 13.83 16.31
CA ASP A 98 7.32 14.97 15.80
C ASP A 98 8.16 15.69 14.73
N THR A 99 7.56 15.86 13.56
CA THR A 99 8.16 16.52 12.39
C THR A 99 7.64 17.95 12.20
N THR A 100 6.83 18.45 13.14
CA THR A 100 6.26 19.81 13.08
C THR A 100 7.21 20.85 13.69
N GLY A 101 7.17 22.07 13.14
CA GLY A 101 7.93 23.20 13.67
C GLY A 101 9.35 23.34 13.12
N THR A 102 10.27 23.77 13.99
CA THR A 102 11.68 24.08 13.66
C THR A 102 12.56 22.83 13.77
N ILE A 103 13.75 22.87 13.16
CA ILE A 103 14.72 21.77 13.22
C ILE A 103 15.08 21.43 14.66
N GLU A 104 15.22 22.42 15.53
CA GLU A 104 15.54 22.19 16.95
C GLU A 104 14.45 21.36 17.63
N LYS A 105 13.16 21.64 17.36
CA LYS A 105 12.06 20.85 17.92
C LYS A 105 12.07 19.41 17.44
N ILE A 106 12.40 19.18 16.17
CA ILE A 106 12.50 17.83 15.60
C ILE A 106 13.67 17.07 16.26
N CYS A 107 14.83 17.73 16.38
CA CYS A 107 15.99 17.17 17.08
C CYS A 107 15.67 16.84 18.54
N THR A 108 14.98 17.72 19.26
CA THR A 108 14.53 17.47 20.63
C THR A 108 13.53 16.32 20.69
N SER A 109 12.57 16.24 19.77
CA SER A 109 11.61 15.13 19.72
C SER A 109 12.31 13.79 19.51
N PHE A 110 13.28 13.73 18.58
CA PHE A 110 14.12 12.54 18.38
C PHE A 110 14.94 12.19 19.63
N ALA A 111 15.57 13.19 20.26
CA ALA A 111 16.37 13.01 21.46
C ALA A 111 15.54 12.46 22.63
N VAL A 112 14.28 12.90 22.78
CA VAL A 112 13.35 12.37 23.78
C VAL A 112 13.07 10.89 23.55
N GLN A 113 12.88 10.44 22.30
CA GLN A 113 12.63 9.02 22.01
C GLN A 113 13.86 8.15 22.36
N VAL A 114 15.06 8.59 21.96
CA VAL A 114 16.29 7.87 22.28
C VAL A 114 16.51 7.81 23.78
N ARG A 115 16.34 8.94 24.48
CA ARG A 115 16.52 9.01 25.94
C ARG A 115 15.55 8.09 26.67
N ALA A 116 14.26 8.16 26.34
CA ALA A 116 13.26 7.30 26.98
C ALA A 116 13.59 5.81 26.81
N ALA A 117 14.09 5.40 25.65
CA ALA A 117 14.53 4.04 25.41
C ALA A 117 15.78 3.66 26.21
N VAL A 118 16.77 4.57 26.31
CA VAL A 118 18.00 4.36 27.10
C VAL A 118 17.69 4.29 28.60
N ASP A 119 16.83 5.17 29.12
CA ASP A 119 16.42 5.17 30.53
C ASP A 119 15.68 3.86 30.88
N GLY A 120 14.73 3.45 30.02
CA GLY A 120 14.04 2.17 30.17
C GLY A 120 14.99 0.97 30.12
N PHE A 121 15.98 1.00 29.23
CA PHE A 121 17.03 -0.01 29.15
C PHE A 121 17.91 -0.04 30.41
N ALA A 122 18.35 1.12 30.89
CA ALA A 122 19.19 1.25 32.08
C ALA A 122 18.46 0.70 33.31
N ALA A 123 17.19 1.06 33.49
CA ALA A 123 16.34 0.53 34.56
C ALA A 123 16.17 -1.00 34.46
N ARG A 124 15.90 -1.52 33.26
CA ARG A 124 15.69 -2.96 33.00
C ARG A 124 16.93 -3.81 33.32
N TYR A 125 18.13 -3.29 33.05
CA TYR A 125 19.39 -4.05 33.15
C TYR A 125 20.33 -3.60 34.28
N ALA A 126 19.91 -2.67 35.13
CA ALA A 126 20.70 -2.13 36.24
C ALA A 126 21.33 -3.22 37.13
N LYS A 127 20.62 -4.33 37.37
CA LYS A 127 21.12 -5.47 38.17
C LYS A 127 22.18 -6.30 37.45
N LEU A 128 22.16 -6.33 36.12
CA LEU A 128 23.07 -7.14 35.30
C LEU A 128 24.33 -6.40 34.88
N VAL A 129 24.31 -5.07 34.92
CA VAL A 129 25.40 -4.21 34.44
C VAL A 129 25.68 -3.09 35.44
N PRO A 130 26.77 -3.20 36.22
CA PRO A 130 27.23 -2.12 37.09
C PRO A 130 27.47 -0.83 36.29
N GLY A 131 27.00 0.31 36.81
CA GLY A 131 27.17 1.63 36.18
C GLY A 131 26.02 2.05 35.24
N LEU A 132 25.06 1.18 34.91
CA LEU A 132 23.87 1.63 34.15
C LEU A 132 22.98 2.57 34.97
N SER A 133 22.91 2.39 36.29
CA SER A 133 22.13 3.24 37.19
C SER A 133 22.65 4.67 37.29
N GLU A 134 23.91 4.90 36.88
CA GLU A 134 24.51 6.24 36.79
C GLU A 134 24.11 6.98 35.51
N LEU A 135 23.48 6.28 34.54
CA LEU A 135 22.89 6.90 33.36
C LEU A 135 21.48 7.44 33.64
N ASP A 136 20.81 6.87 34.64
CA ASP A 136 19.46 7.26 35.07
C ASP A 136 19.51 8.61 35.79
N GLY A 137 18.66 9.55 35.38
CA GLY A 137 18.56 10.88 35.99
C GLY A 137 19.67 11.88 35.63
N VAL A 138 20.59 11.56 34.71
CA VAL A 138 21.51 12.57 34.17
C VAL A 138 20.69 13.61 33.39
N MET A 139 20.71 14.85 33.86
CA MET A 139 20.11 16.01 33.18
C MET A 139 20.94 16.36 31.95
N TRP A 140 20.89 15.56 30.90
CA TRP A 140 21.44 15.97 29.60
C TRP A 140 20.57 17.12 29.06
N SER A 141 21.18 18.24 28.67
CA SER A 141 20.42 19.34 28.05
C SER A 141 19.61 18.86 26.84
N ASP A 142 18.52 19.58 26.50
CA ASP A 142 17.53 19.15 25.49
C ASP A 142 18.10 18.94 24.07
N THR A 143 19.36 19.35 23.83
CA THR A 143 20.08 19.27 22.57
C THR A 143 21.47 18.64 22.68
N GLU A 144 21.85 18.10 23.85
CA GLU A 144 23.13 17.37 23.99
C GLU A 144 23.19 16.16 23.05
N ASP A 145 24.38 15.89 22.53
CA ASP A 145 24.62 14.94 21.44
C ASP A 145 24.11 13.52 21.78
N MET A 146 23.03 13.07 21.17
CA MET A 146 22.52 11.69 21.34
C MET A 146 23.58 10.64 21.00
N ALA A 147 24.55 10.98 20.14
CA ALA A 147 25.73 10.14 19.92
C ALA A 147 26.56 9.97 21.21
N ALA A 148 26.69 11.00 22.03
CA ALA A 148 27.39 10.95 23.31
C ALA A 148 26.64 10.07 24.32
N LEU A 149 25.32 10.20 24.43
CA LEU A 149 24.48 9.34 25.28
C LEU A 149 24.66 7.86 24.90
N MET A 150 24.47 7.54 23.61
CA MET A 150 24.68 6.17 23.12
C MET A 150 26.11 5.68 23.33
N THR A 151 27.10 6.55 23.10
CA THR A 151 28.51 6.23 23.35
C THR A 151 28.77 5.90 24.81
N GLN A 152 28.17 6.62 25.75
CA GLN A 152 28.34 6.34 27.17
C GLN A 152 27.68 5.01 27.56
N LEU A 153 26.45 4.77 27.10
CA LEU A 153 25.77 3.49 27.29
C LEU A 153 26.63 2.32 26.79
N LEU A 154 27.09 2.40 25.54
CA LEU A 154 27.85 1.33 24.90
C LEU A 154 29.22 1.10 25.57
N LYS A 155 29.90 2.16 26.02
CA LYS A 155 31.13 2.02 26.83
C LYS A 155 30.86 1.33 28.17
N THR A 156 29.73 1.61 28.82
CA THR A 156 29.34 0.93 30.06
C THR A 156 29.11 -0.57 29.82
N LEU A 157 28.41 -0.93 28.73
CA LEU A 157 28.21 -2.33 28.35
C LEU A 157 29.53 -3.03 28.02
N GLU A 158 30.42 -2.36 27.27
CA GLU A 158 31.73 -2.88 26.88
C GLU A 158 32.60 -3.19 28.12
N ARG A 159 32.66 -2.28 29.09
CA ARG A 159 33.40 -2.49 30.36
C ARG A 159 32.85 -3.67 31.16
N ALA A 160 31.55 -3.91 31.08
CA ALA A 160 30.89 -5.04 31.74
C ALA A 160 30.96 -6.35 30.92
N GLY A 161 31.56 -6.34 29.72
CA GLY A 161 31.63 -7.49 28.84
C GLY A 161 30.26 -7.99 28.36
N LYS A 162 29.29 -7.08 28.21
CA LYS A 162 27.92 -7.40 27.80
C LYS A 162 27.68 -7.04 26.34
N HIS A 163 26.82 -7.84 25.70
CA HIS A 163 26.49 -7.70 24.29
C HIS A 163 25.05 -7.21 24.11
N LEU A 164 24.89 -6.21 23.24
CA LEU A 164 23.64 -5.58 22.86
C LEU A 164 23.10 -6.17 21.55
N TYR A 165 21.81 -6.50 21.54
CA TYR A 165 21.02 -6.59 20.32
C TYR A 165 20.22 -5.30 20.16
N LEU A 166 20.57 -4.51 19.15
CA LEU A 166 19.89 -3.25 18.85
C LEU A 166 18.75 -3.47 17.85
N LEU A 167 17.52 -3.16 18.25
CA LEU A 167 16.33 -3.17 17.39
C LEU A 167 15.93 -1.73 17.08
N ILE A 168 15.67 -1.42 15.81
CA ILE A 168 15.21 -0.10 15.38
C ILE A 168 13.96 -0.26 14.53
N ASP A 169 12.82 0.24 15.01
CA ASP A 169 11.55 0.27 14.29
C ASP A 169 11.28 1.64 13.65
N GLU A 170 10.60 1.63 12.50
CA GLU A 170 10.19 2.81 11.73
C GLU A 170 11.32 3.85 11.55
N TYR A 171 12.54 3.40 11.22
CA TYR A 171 13.74 4.24 11.15
C TYR A 171 13.64 5.44 10.21
N ASP A 172 12.79 5.32 9.18
CA ASP A 172 12.58 6.27 8.10
C ASP A 172 11.30 7.09 8.27
N HIS A 173 10.52 6.85 9.34
CA HIS A 173 9.19 7.44 9.49
C HIS A 173 9.20 8.96 9.52
N PHE A 174 10.12 9.57 10.28
CA PHE A 174 10.24 11.03 10.35
C PHE A 174 10.75 11.62 9.02
N GLY A 175 11.70 10.96 8.36
CA GLY A 175 12.20 11.39 7.05
C GLY A 175 11.08 11.36 6.01
N ASN A 176 10.33 10.27 5.95
CA ASN A 176 9.17 10.16 5.05
C ASN A 176 8.11 11.24 5.31
N ARG A 177 7.85 11.61 6.58
CA ARG A 177 6.92 12.70 6.91
C ARG A 177 7.43 14.05 6.41
N LEU A 178 8.69 14.38 6.65
CA LEU A 178 9.28 15.64 6.18
C LEU A 178 9.19 15.77 4.66
N LEU A 179 9.49 14.70 3.93
CA LEU A 179 9.40 14.68 2.47
C LEU A 179 7.96 14.76 1.95
N ALA A 180 7.02 14.10 2.64
CA ALA A 180 5.60 14.15 2.28
C ALA A 180 5.00 15.55 2.52
N ASP A 181 5.49 16.27 3.53
CA ASP A 181 5.07 17.62 3.87
C ASP A 181 5.81 18.72 3.06
N GLY A 182 6.68 18.33 2.11
CA GLY A 182 7.45 19.25 1.27
C GLY A 182 8.55 20.02 2.02
N ARG A 183 9.06 19.48 3.14
CA ARG A 183 10.12 20.06 3.99
C ARG A 183 11.49 19.47 3.62
N ASP A 184 11.81 19.49 2.33
CA ASP A 184 13.04 18.92 1.76
C ASP A 184 14.31 19.55 2.33
N ASP A 185 14.27 20.86 2.60
CA ASP A 185 15.34 21.64 3.21
C ASP A 185 15.71 21.12 4.61
N VAL A 186 14.69 20.88 5.43
CA VAL A 186 14.82 20.34 6.79
C VAL A 186 15.31 18.91 6.76
N TYR A 187 14.73 18.07 5.89
CA TYR A 187 15.21 16.70 5.70
C TYR A 187 16.71 16.69 5.41
N GLN A 188 17.14 17.49 4.43
CA GLN A 188 18.53 17.60 4.04
C GLN A 188 19.44 18.09 5.17
N GLU A 189 18.99 19.05 5.98
CA GLU A 189 19.77 19.54 7.12
C GLU A 189 19.98 18.48 8.21
N LEU A 190 18.96 17.65 8.47
CA LEU A 190 19.04 16.57 9.46
C LEU A 190 19.99 15.43 9.05
N VAL A 191 20.11 15.15 7.73
CA VAL A 191 20.81 13.96 7.21
C VAL A 191 22.16 14.26 6.54
N LYS A 192 22.52 15.54 6.30
CA LYS A 192 23.83 15.97 5.77
C LYS A 192 25.02 15.45 6.60
N SER A 193 26.24 15.62 6.09
CA SER A 193 27.47 15.09 6.69
C SER A 193 27.71 15.50 8.16
N THR A 194 27.22 16.67 8.57
CA THR A 194 27.27 17.19 9.95
C THR A 194 25.91 17.10 10.66
N GLY A 195 24.91 16.49 10.02
CA GLY A 195 23.54 16.40 10.50
C GLY A 195 23.43 15.49 11.73
N PHE A 196 22.50 15.86 12.61
CA PHE A 196 22.27 15.19 13.89
C PHE A 196 21.97 13.69 13.74
N VAL A 197 21.14 13.30 12.78
CA VAL A 197 20.78 11.89 12.54
C VAL A 197 22.00 11.08 12.13
N ARG A 198 22.82 11.63 11.23
CA ARG A 198 24.04 10.95 10.77
C ARG A 198 25.04 10.74 11.89
N SER A 199 25.26 11.75 12.75
CA SER A 199 26.15 11.65 13.92
C SER A 199 25.70 10.53 14.86
N PHE A 200 24.40 10.43 15.11
CA PHE A 200 23.82 9.35 15.91
C PHE A 200 24.15 7.97 15.36
N TYR A 201 23.84 7.68 14.08
CA TYR A 201 24.13 6.36 13.48
C TYR A 201 25.63 6.08 13.34
N ALA A 202 26.45 7.10 13.09
CA ALA A 202 27.91 6.96 13.05
C ALA A 202 28.47 6.52 14.41
N SER A 203 27.89 6.97 15.52
CA SER A 203 28.29 6.56 16.86
C SER A 203 28.06 5.06 17.09
N LEU A 204 26.95 4.52 16.61
CA LEU A 204 26.63 3.09 16.73
C LEU A 204 27.66 2.23 16.00
N LYS A 205 28.14 2.68 14.82
CA LYS A 205 29.15 1.97 14.03
C LYS A 205 30.45 1.74 14.80
N ALA A 206 30.85 2.66 15.67
CA ALA A 206 32.09 2.53 16.42
C ALA A 206 32.10 1.27 17.30
N PHE A 207 30.94 0.89 17.84
CA PHE A 207 30.78 -0.21 18.80
C PHE A 207 30.38 -1.55 18.17
N THR A 208 30.19 -1.59 16.85
CA THR A 208 30.08 -2.87 16.13
C THR A 208 31.46 -3.51 15.94
N ARG A 209 32.53 -2.70 15.86
CA ARG A 209 33.92 -3.18 15.79
C ARG A 209 34.37 -3.90 17.06
N THR A 210 33.88 -3.47 18.22
CA THR A 210 34.22 -4.08 19.51
C THR A 210 33.24 -5.20 19.91
N SER A 211 32.28 -5.53 19.04
CA SER A 211 31.21 -6.51 19.29
C SER A 211 30.32 -6.20 20.50
N THR A 212 30.40 -4.99 21.06
CA THR A 212 29.45 -4.52 22.08
C THR A 212 28.05 -4.49 21.49
N ILE A 213 27.87 -3.92 20.30
CA ILE A 213 26.67 -4.17 19.50
C ILE A 213 26.91 -5.46 18.73
N ALA A 214 26.41 -6.57 19.27
CA ALA A 214 26.60 -7.88 18.66
C ALA A 214 25.70 -8.08 17.45
N ARG A 215 24.47 -7.54 17.48
CA ARG A 215 23.50 -7.63 16.38
C ARG A 215 22.68 -6.35 16.25
N THR A 216 22.23 -6.06 15.03
CA THR A 216 21.28 -4.97 14.77
C THR A 216 20.20 -5.44 13.79
N PHE A 217 18.94 -5.15 14.08
CA PHE A 217 17.83 -5.36 13.15
C PHE A 217 17.04 -4.05 12.99
N ILE A 218 17.05 -3.51 11.79
CA ILE A 218 16.38 -2.25 11.44
C ILE A 218 15.19 -2.57 10.54
N THR A 219 14.06 -1.91 10.77
CA THR A 219 12.88 -2.04 9.92
C THR A 219 12.29 -0.67 9.58
N GLY A 220 11.70 -0.57 8.39
CA GLY A 220 11.06 0.64 7.88
C GLY A 220 10.32 0.36 6.58
N VAL A 221 10.07 1.41 5.80
CA VAL A 221 9.33 1.32 4.52
C VAL A 221 10.22 1.62 3.33
N SER A 222 10.90 2.75 3.34
CA SER A 222 11.53 3.40 2.20
C SER A 222 13.05 3.45 2.31
N PRO A 223 13.79 3.16 1.22
CA PRO A 223 15.24 3.21 1.22
C PRO A 223 15.81 4.64 1.10
N ILE A 224 15.00 5.71 1.11
CA ILE A 224 15.47 7.09 0.87
C ILE A 224 16.59 7.47 1.84
N MET A 225 16.40 7.19 3.13
CA MET A 225 17.38 7.50 4.16
C MET A 225 18.57 6.52 4.18
N LEU A 226 18.54 5.42 3.42
CA LEU A 226 19.56 4.38 3.52
C LEU A 226 20.96 4.87 3.16
N ASP A 227 21.12 5.77 2.20
CA ASP A 227 22.46 6.24 1.82
C ASP A 227 23.03 7.27 2.79
N ASP A 228 22.16 8.09 3.36
CA ASP A 228 22.51 8.98 4.46
C ASP A 228 23.00 8.17 5.67
N LEU A 229 22.33 7.04 5.94
CA LEU A 229 22.72 6.06 6.95
C LEU A 229 23.95 5.24 6.54
N SER A 230 24.09 4.82 5.29
CA SER A 230 25.15 3.91 4.83
C SER A 230 26.52 4.59 4.94
N SER A 231 26.61 5.90 4.70
CA SER A 231 27.86 6.64 4.92
C SER A 231 28.27 6.70 6.41
N GLY A 232 27.31 6.74 7.33
CA GLY A 232 27.53 6.69 8.79
C GLY A 232 27.64 5.27 9.37
N PHE A 233 26.99 4.29 8.76
CA PHE A 233 26.71 2.93 9.29
C PHE A 233 26.81 1.86 8.18
N ASN A 234 27.88 1.93 7.35
CA ASN A 234 28.17 1.07 6.16
C ASN A 234 28.38 -0.44 6.39
N ILE A 235 27.73 -1.02 7.40
CA ILE A 235 27.83 -2.44 7.77
C ILE A 235 26.48 -3.14 7.65
N ILE A 236 25.43 -2.40 7.30
CA ILE A 236 24.07 -2.94 7.16
C ILE A 236 24.00 -3.81 5.91
N SER A 237 23.52 -5.03 6.08
CA SER A 237 23.07 -5.89 4.99
C SER A 237 21.59 -5.67 4.71
N HIS A 238 21.24 -5.26 3.49
CA HIS A 238 19.86 -5.17 3.04
C HIS A 238 19.34 -6.58 2.71
N ILE A 239 18.32 -7.04 3.44
CA ILE A 239 17.81 -8.42 3.32
C ILE A 239 16.43 -8.50 2.65
N SER A 240 15.82 -7.36 2.35
CA SER A 240 14.43 -7.26 1.88
C SER A 240 14.12 -8.07 0.62
N GLN A 241 15.06 -8.17 -0.33
CA GLN A 241 14.86 -8.91 -1.60
C GLN A 241 15.40 -10.35 -1.58
N ARG A 242 15.95 -10.82 -0.45
CA ARG A 242 16.43 -12.19 -0.35
C ARG A 242 15.25 -13.15 -0.24
N LYS A 243 15.28 -14.23 -1.02
CA LYS A 243 14.16 -15.18 -1.10
C LYS A 243 13.87 -15.84 0.25
N GLU A 244 14.89 -16.05 1.08
CA GLU A 244 14.75 -16.70 2.39
C GLU A 244 13.94 -15.84 3.38
N PHE A 245 13.86 -14.52 3.15
CA PHE A 245 13.11 -13.59 3.98
C PHE A 245 11.86 -13.05 3.27
N ASN A 246 11.43 -13.66 2.16
CA ASN A 246 10.21 -13.23 1.46
C ASN A 246 9.03 -13.23 2.45
N ALA A 247 8.76 -14.38 3.08
CA ALA A 247 7.65 -14.61 3.99
C ALA A 247 7.92 -14.28 5.47
N LEU A 248 9.05 -13.61 5.78
CA LEU A 248 9.40 -13.17 7.13
C LEU A 248 8.33 -12.22 7.72
N ALA A 249 7.69 -11.43 6.86
CA ALA A 249 6.56 -10.58 7.20
C ALA A 249 5.48 -10.68 6.12
N GLY A 250 4.21 -10.54 6.51
CA GLY A 250 3.05 -10.90 5.69
C GLY A 250 2.62 -12.36 5.89
N PHE A 251 1.47 -12.72 5.33
CA PHE A 251 0.90 -14.07 5.44
C PHE A 251 1.05 -14.82 4.13
N THR A 252 1.43 -16.10 4.20
CA THR A 252 1.36 -17.01 3.06
C THR A 252 -0.10 -17.45 2.82
N ARG A 253 -0.37 -18.14 1.72
CA ARG A 253 -1.68 -18.77 1.48
C ARG A 253 -2.06 -19.72 2.62
N THR A 254 -1.12 -20.54 3.07
CA THR A 254 -1.33 -21.48 4.18
C THR A 254 -1.65 -20.76 5.49
N ASP A 255 -0.99 -19.64 5.76
CA ASP A 255 -1.28 -18.82 6.96
C ASP A 255 -2.73 -18.30 6.94
N VAL A 256 -3.22 -17.86 5.78
CA VAL A 256 -4.59 -17.37 5.60
C VAL A 256 -5.62 -18.50 5.69
N GLU A 257 -5.34 -19.65 5.09
CA GLU A 257 -6.16 -20.85 5.20
C GLU A 257 -6.31 -21.27 6.67
N ASN A 258 -5.21 -21.35 7.41
CA ASN A 258 -5.22 -21.65 8.85
C ASN A 258 -6.01 -20.63 9.67
N ALA A 259 -5.87 -19.33 9.36
CA ALA A 259 -6.61 -18.28 10.03
C ALA A 259 -8.13 -18.40 9.82
N LEU A 260 -8.55 -18.69 8.58
CA LEU A 260 -9.95 -18.91 8.24
C LEU A 260 -10.50 -20.18 8.90
N ASP A 261 -9.77 -21.28 8.83
CA ASP A 261 -10.19 -22.56 9.40
C ASP A 261 -10.35 -22.45 10.92
N THR A 262 -9.43 -21.74 11.58
CA THR A 262 -9.53 -21.45 13.02
C THR A 262 -10.76 -20.59 13.34
N LEU A 263 -11.07 -19.58 12.52
CA LEU A 263 -12.23 -18.71 12.73
C LEU A 263 -13.55 -19.48 12.55
N LEU A 264 -13.66 -20.26 11.46
CA LEU A 264 -14.87 -21.01 11.14
C LEU A 264 -15.12 -22.16 12.11
N ALA A 265 -14.06 -22.82 12.60
CA ALA A 265 -14.18 -23.83 13.65
C ALA A 265 -14.67 -23.23 14.98
N ASP A 266 -14.24 -22.01 15.32
CA ASP A 266 -14.66 -21.30 16.52
C ASP A 266 -16.09 -20.72 16.41
N LYS A 267 -16.55 -20.45 15.19
CA LYS A 267 -17.90 -19.95 14.88
C LYS A 267 -18.66 -20.85 13.88
N PRO A 268 -19.16 -22.02 14.31
CA PRO A 268 -19.82 -22.97 13.42
C PRO A 268 -21.06 -22.41 12.71
N HIS A 269 -21.79 -21.48 13.34
CA HIS A 269 -22.96 -20.83 12.72
C HIS A 269 -22.57 -19.96 11.52
N LEU A 270 -21.40 -19.30 11.57
CA LEU A 270 -20.86 -18.55 10.45
C LEU A 270 -20.56 -19.49 9.29
N ALA A 271 -19.92 -20.64 9.56
CA ALA A 271 -19.59 -21.64 8.54
C ALA A 271 -20.81 -22.25 7.84
N LEU A 272 -21.99 -22.22 8.48
CA LEU A 272 -23.25 -22.69 7.91
C LEU A 272 -23.96 -21.63 7.06
N ASP A 273 -23.55 -20.36 7.13
CA ASP A 273 -24.13 -19.29 6.32
C ASP A 273 -23.50 -19.30 4.91
N PRO A 274 -24.25 -19.65 3.86
CA PRO A 274 -23.72 -19.73 2.49
C PRO A 274 -23.34 -18.37 1.90
N HIS A 275 -23.75 -17.25 2.52
CA HIS A 275 -23.46 -15.90 2.02
C HIS A 275 -22.16 -15.32 2.58
N VAL A 276 -21.73 -15.73 3.78
CA VAL A 276 -20.54 -15.17 4.46
C VAL A 276 -19.54 -16.21 4.94
N GLY A 277 -19.95 -17.47 5.10
CA GLY A 277 -19.14 -18.55 5.68
C GLY A 277 -18.51 -19.51 4.70
N ASP A 278 -18.85 -19.43 3.40
CA ASP A 278 -18.27 -20.31 2.39
C ASP A 278 -16.76 -20.09 2.33
N ARG A 279 -16.01 -21.13 2.74
CA ARG A 279 -14.55 -21.09 2.84
C ARG A 279 -13.88 -20.73 1.51
N GLN A 280 -14.37 -21.26 0.40
CA GLN A 280 -13.77 -21.04 -0.91
C GLN A 280 -14.03 -19.60 -1.40
N VAL A 281 -15.22 -19.07 -1.13
CA VAL A 281 -15.57 -17.67 -1.41
C VAL A 281 -14.74 -16.72 -0.55
N LEU A 282 -14.56 -17.02 0.74
CA LEU A 282 -13.71 -16.25 1.67
C LEU A 282 -12.26 -16.20 1.18
N LEU A 283 -11.67 -17.36 0.85
CA LEU A 283 -10.31 -17.45 0.31
C LEU A 283 -10.16 -16.67 -0.99
N THR A 284 -11.08 -16.85 -1.94
CA THR A 284 -11.06 -16.13 -3.22
C THR A 284 -11.21 -14.62 -3.01
N THR A 285 -11.97 -14.20 -1.99
CA THR A 285 -12.14 -12.80 -1.63
C THR A 285 -10.86 -12.22 -1.05
N LEU A 286 -10.22 -12.90 -0.09
CA LEU A 286 -8.95 -12.46 0.49
C LEU A 286 -7.84 -12.45 -0.55
N GLU A 287 -7.75 -13.48 -1.40
CA GLU A 287 -6.75 -13.58 -2.47
C GLU A 287 -6.85 -12.39 -3.42
N ARG A 288 -8.06 -12.09 -3.90
CA ARG A 288 -8.30 -10.96 -4.81
C ARG A 288 -7.93 -9.60 -4.22
N HIS A 289 -8.15 -9.39 -2.92
CA HIS A 289 -8.02 -8.06 -2.31
C HIS A 289 -6.67 -7.85 -1.61
N TYR A 290 -6.03 -8.90 -1.10
CA TYR A 290 -4.87 -8.76 -0.21
C TYR A 290 -3.63 -9.58 -0.58
N ASP A 291 -3.74 -10.61 -1.43
CA ASP A 291 -2.58 -11.40 -1.92
C ASP A 291 -1.79 -10.64 -3.00
N GLY A 292 -0.77 -11.29 -3.56
CA GLY A 292 -0.10 -10.85 -4.78
C GLY A 292 1.32 -10.34 -4.54
N TYR A 293 1.71 -10.12 -3.29
CA TYR A 293 3.02 -9.56 -2.97
C TYR A 293 4.14 -10.58 -3.12
N ARG A 294 5.11 -10.26 -3.96
CA ARG A 294 6.39 -10.96 -4.13
C ARG A 294 7.53 -9.94 -3.97
N PHE A 295 8.32 -10.09 -2.91
CA PHE A 295 9.41 -9.14 -2.60
C PHE A 295 10.79 -9.62 -3.08
N SER A 296 10.86 -10.81 -3.68
CA SER A 296 12.07 -11.32 -4.33
C SER A 296 11.71 -11.88 -5.70
N PRO A 297 12.48 -11.57 -6.76
CA PRO A 297 12.26 -12.20 -8.06
C PRO A 297 12.52 -13.72 -8.02
N ARG A 298 13.22 -14.21 -6.98
CA ARG A 298 13.51 -15.64 -6.77
C ARG A 298 12.52 -16.32 -5.81
N ALA A 299 11.54 -15.61 -5.27
CA ALA A 299 10.52 -16.21 -4.42
C ALA A 299 9.43 -16.87 -5.26
N ALA A 300 9.04 -18.09 -4.90
CA ALA A 300 7.91 -18.79 -5.52
C ALA A 300 6.57 -18.31 -4.94
N GLU A 301 6.56 -18.04 -3.64
CA GLU A 301 5.36 -17.76 -2.87
C GLU A 301 4.95 -16.28 -2.96
N ARG A 302 3.63 -16.06 -3.08
CA ARG A 302 3.00 -14.77 -2.91
C ARG A 302 2.53 -14.61 -1.47
N LEU A 303 2.44 -13.35 -1.04
CA LEU A 303 2.09 -12.99 0.31
C LEU A 303 0.87 -12.08 0.32
N TYR A 304 0.13 -12.19 1.42
CA TYR A 304 -0.98 -11.35 1.79
C TYR A 304 -0.49 -10.26 2.75
N ASN A 305 -1.07 -9.06 2.65
CA ASN A 305 -0.93 -8.05 3.68
C ASN A 305 -1.60 -8.55 4.97
N SER A 306 -0.78 -8.85 5.99
CA SER A 306 -1.24 -9.50 7.23
C SER A 306 -2.26 -8.66 7.99
N THR A 307 -2.07 -7.34 8.08
CA THR A 307 -3.01 -6.48 8.81
C THR A 307 -4.35 -6.38 8.10
N LEU A 308 -4.37 -6.31 6.76
CA LEU A 308 -5.64 -6.27 6.01
C LEU A 308 -6.40 -7.59 6.10
N VAL A 309 -5.70 -8.73 6.13
CA VAL A 309 -6.33 -10.02 6.44
C VAL A 309 -6.91 -10.01 7.85
N LEU A 310 -6.14 -9.62 8.87
CA LEU A 310 -6.61 -9.56 10.26
C LEU A 310 -7.79 -8.58 10.43
N TYR A 311 -7.78 -7.45 9.73
CA TYR A 311 -8.88 -6.49 9.68
C TYR A 311 -10.16 -7.15 9.14
N PHE A 312 -10.07 -7.83 8.01
CA PHE A 312 -11.21 -8.52 7.41
C PHE A 312 -11.76 -9.59 8.35
N LEU A 313 -10.89 -10.43 8.92
CA LEU A 313 -11.29 -11.47 9.86
C LEU A 313 -11.92 -10.89 11.12
N ALA A 314 -11.38 -9.79 11.66
CA ALA A 314 -11.91 -9.14 12.85
C ALA A 314 -13.33 -8.62 12.61
N GLN A 315 -13.56 -7.97 11.47
CA GLN A 315 -14.89 -7.46 11.12
C GLN A 315 -15.88 -8.57 10.81
N LEU A 316 -15.45 -9.63 10.11
CA LEU A 316 -16.28 -10.82 9.90
C LEU A 316 -16.64 -11.48 11.23
N ALA A 317 -15.69 -11.57 12.17
CA ALA A 317 -15.92 -12.15 13.47
C ALA A 317 -16.89 -11.33 14.34
N SER A 318 -16.88 -9.99 14.24
CA SER A 318 -17.71 -9.11 15.08
C SER A 318 -19.07 -8.81 14.49
N GLU A 319 -19.12 -8.46 13.20
CA GLU A 319 -20.35 -7.99 12.52
C GLU A 319 -21.05 -9.11 11.74
N GLU A 320 -20.41 -10.27 11.59
CA GLU A 320 -20.92 -11.43 10.84
C GLU A 320 -21.25 -11.09 9.38
N VAL A 321 -20.55 -10.07 8.85
CA VAL A 321 -20.64 -9.60 7.48
C VAL A 321 -19.26 -9.18 6.99
N TYR A 322 -19.06 -9.18 5.67
CA TYR A 322 -17.81 -8.67 5.11
C TYR A 322 -17.66 -7.17 5.35
N PRO A 323 -16.41 -6.67 5.45
CA PRO A 323 -16.14 -5.25 5.48
C PRO A 323 -16.83 -4.49 4.34
N ASN A 324 -17.58 -3.46 4.70
CA ASN A 324 -18.10 -2.49 3.71
C ASN A 324 -16.95 -1.75 2.99
N ASN A 325 -15.78 -1.70 3.62
CA ASN A 325 -14.56 -1.15 3.05
C ASN A 325 -13.47 -2.21 3.10
N MET A 326 -12.99 -2.68 1.94
CA MET A 326 -11.90 -3.66 1.92
C MET A 326 -10.55 -3.04 2.29
N LEU A 327 -10.41 -1.71 2.24
CA LEU A 327 -9.19 -1.00 2.66
C LEU A 327 -9.43 -0.33 4.01
N ASP A 328 -8.67 -0.69 5.04
CA ASP A 328 -8.69 0.06 6.30
C ASP A 328 -8.30 1.54 6.05
N LEU A 329 -9.09 2.47 6.60
CA LEU A 329 -8.87 3.91 6.46
C LEU A 329 -7.49 4.35 6.96
N ASN A 330 -6.99 3.72 8.03
CA ASN A 330 -5.66 4.07 8.55
C ASN A 330 -4.54 3.74 7.56
N VAL A 331 -4.75 2.70 6.73
CA VAL A 331 -3.81 2.32 5.68
C VAL A 331 -3.84 3.35 4.54
N ARG A 332 -5.03 3.82 4.15
CA ARG A 332 -5.22 4.78 3.06
C ARG A 332 -4.47 6.11 3.27
N THR A 333 -4.46 6.66 4.49
CA THR A 333 -3.74 7.91 4.78
C THR A 333 -2.23 7.77 4.60
N ASP A 334 -1.68 6.63 4.99
CA ASP A 334 -0.24 6.36 4.92
C ASP A 334 0.28 6.35 3.48
N TYR A 335 -0.43 5.69 2.57
CA TYR A 335 -0.06 5.63 1.16
C TYR A 335 -0.18 7.00 0.46
N GLY A 336 -1.07 7.88 0.92
CA GLY A 336 -1.24 9.21 0.32
C GLY A 336 -0.03 10.10 0.56
N ARG A 337 0.54 10.06 1.78
CA ARG A 337 1.80 10.73 2.11
C ARG A 337 2.95 10.21 1.27
N LEU A 338 2.99 8.90 1.09
CA LEU A 338 4.01 8.21 0.33
C LEU A 338 4.00 8.64 -1.15
N TYR A 339 2.84 8.85 -1.78
CA TYR A 339 2.77 9.49 -3.10
C TYR A 339 3.32 10.92 -3.10
N GLN A 340 3.01 11.72 -2.07
CA GLN A 340 3.56 13.08 -1.97
C GLN A 340 5.08 13.07 -1.95
N ILE A 341 5.70 12.08 -1.29
CA ILE A 341 7.16 11.88 -1.36
C ILE A 341 7.61 11.62 -2.79
N ALA A 342 6.96 10.69 -3.51
CA ALA A 342 7.30 10.38 -4.89
C ALA A 342 7.18 11.61 -5.81
N LYS A 343 6.20 12.48 -5.54
CA LYS A 343 5.98 13.74 -6.26
C LYS A 343 7.05 14.78 -5.89
N SER A 344 7.22 15.08 -4.60
CA SER A 344 8.13 16.13 -4.11
C SER A 344 9.58 15.85 -4.45
N THR A 345 9.95 14.57 -4.46
CA THR A 345 11.33 14.13 -4.73
C THR A 345 11.59 13.78 -6.20
N SER A 346 10.64 13.95 -7.12
CA SER A 346 10.88 13.64 -8.54
C SER A 346 11.59 14.78 -9.26
N GLU A 347 12.56 14.46 -10.14
CA GLU A 347 13.24 15.48 -10.96
C GLU A 347 12.27 16.27 -11.85
N LYS A 348 11.23 15.60 -12.34
CA LYS A 348 10.17 16.16 -13.16
C LYS A 348 8.84 15.56 -12.74
N GLU A 349 7.89 16.41 -12.36
CA GLU A 349 6.52 16.00 -12.03
C GLU A 349 5.86 15.21 -13.19
N THR A 350 6.23 15.52 -14.44
CA THR A 350 5.79 14.80 -15.63
C THR A 350 6.23 13.33 -15.65
N ASP A 351 7.38 12.98 -15.08
CA ASP A 351 7.91 11.62 -15.12
C ASP A 351 7.15 10.71 -14.15
N THR A 352 6.87 11.20 -12.93
CA THR A 352 6.02 10.51 -11.95
C THR A 352 4.61 10.30 -12.50
N ARG A 353 4.04 11.30 -13.16
CA ARG A 353 2.73 11.19 -13.81
C ARG A 353 2.74 10.17 -14.95
N THR A 354 3.71 10.25 -15.86
CA THR A 354 3.81 9.32 -17.00
C THR A 354 3.97 7.89 -16.52
N LEU A 355 4.77 7.69 -15.46
CA LEU A 355 4.93 6.39 -14.81
C LEU A 355 3.60 5.86 -14.23
N LEU A 356 2.83 6.71 -13.55
CA LEU A 356 1.51 6.32 -13.03
C LEU A 356 0.53 5.98 -14.16
N GLU A 357 0.47 6.79 -15.22
CA GLU A 357 -0.36 6.52 -16.39
C GLU A 357 -0.01 5.17 -17.04
N GLU A 358 1.28 4.86 -17.16
CA GLU A 358 1.78 3.58 -17.66
C GLU A 358 1.37 2.41 -16.76
N ILE A 359 1.61 2.51 -15.44
CA ILE A 359 1.25 1.48 -14.46
C ILE A 359 -0.24 1.18 -14.50
N LEU A 360 -1.07 2.22 -14.56
CA LEU A 360 -2.54 2.07 -14.54
C LEU A 360 -3.09 1.53 -15.86
N THR A 361 -2.41 1.79 -16.97
CA THR A 361 -2.81 1.28 -18.28
C THR A 361 -2.39 -0.17 -18.45
N ASN A 362 -1.12 -0.46 -18.22
CA ASN A 362 -0.52 -1.75 -18.54
C ASN A 362 -0.61 -2.72 -17.35
N GLU A 363 -1.19 -2.28 -16.24
CA GLU A 363 -1.17 -2.94 -14.92
C GLU A 363 0.25 -3.34 -14.45
N SER A 364 1.26 -2.73 -15.06
CA SER A 364 2.65 -3.10 -14.93
C SER A 364 3.58 -2.02 -15.46
N VAL A 365 4.84 -2.06 -15.02
CA VAL A 365 5.93 -1.25 -15.54
C VAL A 365 7.21 -2.07 -15.56
N ARG A 366 8.10 -1.79 -16.51
CA ARG A 366 9.48 -2.30 -16.48
C ARG A 366 10.40 -1.27 -15.87
N ALA A 367 11.10 -1.69 -14.82
CA ALA A 367 11.97 -0.84 -14.04
C ALA A 367 13.06 -1.68 -13.37
N ARG A 368 14.26 -1.14 -13.29
CA ARG A 368 15.32 -1.64 -12.42
C ARG A 368 15.03 -1.20 -10.98
N LEU A 369 14.90 -2.18 -10.08
CA LEU A 369 14.76 -1.88 -8.65
C LEU A 369 16.08 -1.30 -8.11
N VAL A 370 16.01 -0.07 -7.61
CA VAL A 370 17.10 0.61 -6.92
C VAL A 370 16.97 0.31 -5.42
N GLU A 371 18.04 -0.18 -4.80
CA GLU A 371 18.02 -0.55 -3.38
C GLU A 371 18.44 0.59 -2.44
N GLN A 372 19.09 1.62 -2.97
CA GLN A 372 19.64 2.77 -2.25
C GLN A 372 19.51 4.04 -3.12
N PHE A 373 18.84 5.08 -2.62
CA PHE A 373 18.38 6.20 -3.46
C PHE A 373 19.33 7.39 -3.57
N GLY A 374 20.49 7.37 -2.93
CA GLY A 374 21.41 8.49 -2.88
C GLY A 374 20.86 9.66 -2.07
N THR A 375 21.74 10.56 -1.66
CA THR A 375 21.40 11.75 -0.87
C THR A 375 20.62 12.83 -1.65
N ARG A 376 20.31 12.57 -2.93
CA ARG A 376 19.69 13.54 -3.84
C ARG A 376 18.20 13.25 -3.96
N LEU A 377 17.38 14.22 -3.54
CA LEU A 377 15.92 14.25 -3.68
C LEU A 377 15.46 14.48 -5.12
N ASN A 378 16.30 14.15 -6.10
CA ASN A 378 16.04 14.24 -7.53
C ASN A 378 15.92 12.81 -8.04
N LEU A 379 14.85 12.14 -7.65
CA LEU A 379 14.54 10.77 -8.02
C LEU A 379 14.18 10.73 -9.51
N GLY A 380 14.92 9.92 -10.24
CA GLY A 380 14.56 9.54 -11.60
C GLY A 380 13.41 8.52 -11.60
N ARG A 381 12.94 8.19 -12.80
CA ARG A 381 11.85 7.22 -13.03
C ARG A 381 12.07 5.87 -12.32
N GLU A 382 13.30 5.36 -12.32
CA GLU A 382 13.63 4.08 -11.67
C GLU A 382 13.51 4.15 -10.15
N GLN A 383 13.94 5.25 -9.53
CA GLN A 383 13.79 5.48 -8.10
C GLN A 383 12.32 5.64 -7.72
N VAL A 384 11.52 6.35 -8.52
CA VAL A 384 10.06 6.48 -8.28
C VAL A 384 9.36 5.12 -8.38
N ALA A 385 9.68 4.31 -9.40
CA ALA A 385 9.14 2.96 -9.52
C ALA A 385 9.56 2.06 -8.34
N SER A 386 10.81 2.18 -7.90
CA SER A 386 11.34 1.48 -6.73
C SER A 386 10.62 1.94 -5.45
N LEU A 387 10.33 3.22 -5.33
CA LEU A 387 9.60 3.78 -4.21
C LEU A 387 8.18 3.20 -4.15
N PHE A 388 7.46 3.13 -5.28
CA PHE A 388 6.16 2.45 -5.36
C PHE A 388 6.24 0.96 -4.98
N TYR A 389 7.33 0.27 -5.32
CA TYR A 389 7.57 -1.09 -4.85
C TYR A 389 7.71 -1.17 -3.32
N TYR A 390 8.58 -0.35 -2.73
CA TYR A 390 8.80 -0.33 -1.27
C TYR A 390 7.56 0.10 -0.48
N MET A 391 6.74 0.96 -1.09
CA MET A 391 5.46 1.39 -0.55
C MET A 391 4.40 0.29 -0.60
N GLY A 392 4.59 -0.77 -1.42
CA GLY A 392 3.61 -1.85 -1.59
C GLY A 392 2.56 -1.57 -2.66
N MET A 393 2.76 -0.53 -3.49
CA MET A 393 1.94 -0.27 -4.66
C MET A 393 2.31 -1.17 -5.84
N LEU A 394 3.59 -1.55 -5.93
CA LEU A 394 4.11 -2.46 -6.94
C LEU A 394 4.78 -3.68 -6.29
N THR A 395 4.90 -4.75 -7.06
CA THR A 395 5.55 -5.99 -6.64
C THR A 395 6.18 -6.72 -7.82
N PHE A 396 7.08 -7.68 -7.59
CA PHE A 396 7.67 -8.44 -8.68
C PHE A 396 6.63 -9.34 -9.36
N ALA A 397 6.57 -9.28 -10.69
CA ALA A 397 5.83 -10.27 -11.45
C ALA A 397 6.47 -11.67 -11.33
N GLU A 398 5.72 -12.70 -11.67
CA GLU A 398 6.22 -14.08 -11.61
C GLU A 398 7.39 -14.32 -12.58
N ASP A 399 7.35 -13.66 -13.74
CA ASP A 399 8.35 -13.72 -14.80
C ASP A 399 9.51 -12.73 -14.60
N ALA A 400 9.60 -12.06 -13.45
CA ALA A 400 10.63 -11.06 -13.20
C ALA A 400 12.04 -11.69 -13.18
N PRO A 401 12.97 -11.21 -14.03
CA PRO A 401 14.33 -11.71 -14.02
C PRO A 401 15.01 -11.39 -12.67
N PRO A 402 15.94 -12.24 -12.19
CA PRO A 402 16.68 -11.98 -10.96
C PRO A 402 17.61 -10.76 -11.02
N THR A 403 17.92 -10.26 -12.21
CA THR A 403 18.83 -9.13 -12.47
C THR A 403 18.36 -8.31 -13.65
N GLY A 404 18.61 -7.00 -13.62
CA GLY A 404 18.24 -6.07 -14.70
C GLY A 404 16.89 -5.41 -14.48
N GLU A 405 16.25 -5.03 -15.57
CA GLU A 405 14.89 -4.48 -15.54
C GLU A 405 13.89 -5.60 -15.23
N ALA A 406 13.16 -5.43 -14.13
CA ALA A 406 12.11 -6.35 -13.74
C ALA A 406 10.75 -5.82 -14.17
N ARG A 407 9.83 -6.74 -14.51
CA ARG A 407 8.42 -6.39 -14.65
C ARG A 407 7.82 -6.29 -13.25
N LEU A 408 7.41 -5.09 -12.88
CA LEU A 408 6.68 -4.80 -11.66
C LEU A 408 5.19 -4.69 -11.96
N VAL A 409 4.35 -5.25 -11.11
CA VAL A 409 2.88 -5.31 -11.30
C VAL A 409 2.15 -4.79 -10.07
N ILE A 410 0.88 -4.42 -10.24
CA ILE A 410 0.00 -4.08 -9.12
C ILE A 410 -0.38 -5.39 -8.40
N PRO A 411 -0.14 -5.54 -7.08
CA PRO A 411 -0.27 -6.83 -6.39
C PRO A 411 -1.71 -7.31 -6.30
N ASN A 412 -2.65 -6.42 -6.00
CA ASN A 412 -4.05 -6.78 -5.77
C ASN A 412 -5.01 -5.61 -6.07
N ARG A 413 -6.29 -5.93 -5.96
CA ARG A 413 -7.38 -4.99 -6.19
C ARG A 413 -7.34 -3.77 -5.27
N VAL A 414 -6.98 -3.94 -4.00
CA VAL A 414 -6.93 -2.80 -3.06
C VAL A 414 -5.87 -1.80 -3.47
N MET A 415 -4.68 -2.28 -3.84
CA MET A 415 -3.62 -1.40 -4.34
C MET A 415 -4.00 -0.76 -5.68
N ARG A 416 -4.74 -1.47 -6.53
CA ARG A 416 -5.26 -0.92 -7.78
C ARG A 416 -6.23 0.24 -7.53
N GLU A 417 -7.26 0.03 -6.71
CA GLU A 417 -8.25 1.05 -6.35
C GLU A 417 -7.57 2.28 -5.73
N LEU A 418 -6.58 2.04 -4.88
CA LEU A 418 -5.79 3.08 -4.24
C LEU A 418 -4.95 3.89 -5.24
N GLN A 419 -4.32 3.25 -6.22
CA GLN A 419 -3.61 3.95 -7.29
C GLN A 419 -4.54 4.78 -8.18
N TRP A 420 -5.74 4.28 -8.50
CA TRP A 420 -6.75 5.05 -9.24
C TRP A 420 -7.16 6.31 -8.50
N GLU A 421 -7.43 6.16 -7.20
CA GLU A 421 -7.75 7.27 -6.32
C GLU A 421 -6.61 8.31 -6.30
N TYR A 422 -5.35 7.88 -6.23
CA TYR A 422 -4.23 8.80 -6.25
C TYR A 422 -3.97 9.47 -7.59
N MET A 423 -4.10 8.76 -8.71
CA MET A 423 -4.03 9.41 -10.01
C MET A 423 -5.16 10.44 -10.14
N SER A 424 -6.34 10.17 -9.58
CA SER A 424 -7.41 11.16 -9.49
C SER A 424 -6.94 12.43 -8.76
N PHE A 425 -6.28 12.29 -7.61
CA PHE A 425 -5.73 13.43 -6.87
C PHE A 425 -4.59 14.12 -7.62
N ALA A 426 -3.67 13.39 -8.24
CA ALA A 426 -2.57 13.95 -9.03
C ALA A 426 -3.09 14.83 -10.19
N LEU A 427 -4.17 14.38 -10.83
CA LEU A 427 -4.86 15.14 -11.88
C LEU A 427 -5.61 16.37 -11.32
N MET A 428 -6.04 16.33 -10.05
CA MET A 428 -6.77 17.43 -9.39
C MET A 428 -5.87 18.49 -8.74
N ASP A 429 -4.78 18.06 -8.14
CA ASP A 429 -3.87 18.85 -7.29
C ASP A 429 -3.02 19.82 -8.11
N HIS A 430 -2.79 19.50 -9.39
CA HIS A 430 -2.08 20.37 -10.32
C HIS A 430 -2.81 21.73 -10.54
N ASP A 431 -4.10 21.84 -10.20
CA ASP A 431 -4.99 22.87 -10.77
C ASP A 431 -5.98 23.53 -9.79
N HIS A 432 -5.91 23.31 -8.48
CA HIS A 432 -6.95 23.77 -7.52
C HIS A 432 -8.38 23.33 -7.91
N ILE A 433 -8.49 22.22 -8.67
CA ILE A 433 -9.78 21.68 -9.10
C ILE A 433 -10.42 21.00 -7.89
N ARG A 434 -11.23 21.75 -7.14
CA ARG A 434 -12.19 21.15 -6.20
C ARG A 434 -13.23 20.39 -7.01
N ILE A 435 -13.12 19.07 -7.01
CA ILE A 435 -14.20 18.19 -7.42
C ILE A 435 -15.19 18.14 -6.28
N SER A 436 -16.43 18.52 -6.58
CA SER A 436 -17.56 18.29 -5.68
C SER A 436 -17.81 16.78 -5.68
N VAL A 437 -17.29 16.08 -4.66
CA VAL A 437 -17.52 14.65 -4.47
C VAL A 437 -19.01 14.40 -4.25
N ASP A 438 -19.72 15.33 -3.60
CA ASP A 438 -21.15 15.20 -3.30
C ASP A 438 -22.02 15.17 -4.57
N ASP A 439 -21.75 16.07 -5.54
CA ASP A 439 -22.50 16.11 -6.80
C ASP A 439 -22.26 14.85 -7.64
N MET A 440 -21.02 14.36 -7.64
CA MET A 440 -20.64 13.10 -8.29
C MET A 440 -21.35 11.90 -7.64
N LEU A 441 -21.31 11.80 -6.30
CA LEU A 441 -21.99 10.74 -5.56
C LEU A 441 -23.50 10.74 -5.82
N ALA A 442 -24.12 11.93 -5.83
CA ALA A 442 -25.54 12.08 -6.15
C ALA A 442 -25.85 11.64 -7.59
N ALA A 443 -25.01 12.00 -8.56
CA ALA A 443 -25.14 11.58 -9.95
C ALA A 443 -25.00 10.05 -10.10
N MET A 444 -24.05 9.43 -9.40
CA MET A 444 -23.87 7.97 -9.44
C MET A 444 -25.03 7.22 -8.77
N ARG A 445 -25.64 7.76 -7.71
CA ARG A 445 -26.89 7.19 -7.15
C ARG A 445 -28.04 7.22 -8.14
N VAL A 446 -28.22 8.33 -8.85
CA VAL A 446 -29.21 8.44 -9.93
C VAL A 446 -28.95 7.41 -11.03
N MET A 447 -27.68 7.22 -11.39
CA MET A 447 -27.28 6.21 -12.36
C MET A 447 -27.61 4.77 -11.88
N ALA A 448 -27.47 4.49 -10.59
CA ALA A 448 -27.76 3.18 -9.98
C ALA A 448 -29.26 2.89 -9.79
N ASP A 449 -30.04 3.92 -9.45
CA ASP A 449 -31.46 3.77 -9.10
C ASP A 449 -32.41 4.03 -10.27
N LYS A 450 -32.04 4.93 -11.19
CA LYS A 450 -32.89 5.39 -12.29
C LYS A 450 -32.36 5.00 -13.68
N GLY A 451 -31.12 4.56 -13.78
CA GLY A 451 -30.53 4.21 -15.07
C GLY A 451 -30.20 5.43 -15.92
N GLU A 452 -29.95 6.58 -15.30
CA GLU A 452 -29.66 7.86 -15.97
C GLU A 452 -28.19 8.27 -15.79
N ILE A 453 -27.39 8.22 -16.86
CA ILE A 453 -25.97 8.60 -16.84
C ILE A 453 -25.71 10.09 -17.07
N GLN A 454 -26.65 10.82 -17.69
CA GLN A 454 -26.40 12.19 -18.17
C GLN A 454 -25.91 13.13 -17.06
N ARG A 455 -26.47 13.02 -15.84
CA ARG A 455 -26.03 13.84 -14.70
C ARG A 455 -24.56 13.63 -14.35
N LEU A 456 -24.06 12.40 -14.45
CA LEU A 456 -22.65 12.10 -14.19
C LEU A 456 -21.77 12.78 -15.25
N LEU A 457 -22.20 12.78 -16.51
CA LEU A 457 -21.48 13.41 -17.61
C LEU A 457 -21.48 14.92 -17.50
N ASP A 458 -22.61 15.53 -17.13
CA ASP A 458 -22.72 16.97 -16.93
C ASP A 458 -21.76 17.42 -15.81
N VAL A 459 -21.76 16.70 -14.68
CA VAL A 459 -20.86 16.98 -13.55
C VAL A 459 -19.40 16.74 -13.98
N PHE A 460 -19.09 15.64 -14.67
CA PHE A 460 -17.74 15.38 -15.16
C PHE A 460 -17.25 16.44 -16.16
N GLN A 461 -18.12 16.86 -17.08
CA GLN A 461 -17.79 17.91 -18.06
C GLN A 461 -17.53 19.26 -17.38
N GLU A 462 -18.37 19.64 -16.42
CA GLU A 462 -18.26 20.93 -15.71
C GLU A 462 -17.07 20.97 -14.75
N HIS A 463 -16.93 19.93 -13.93
CA HIS A 463 -15.96 19.93 -12.84
C HIS A 463 -14.59 19.40 -13.24
N VAL A 464 -14.48 18.64 -14.35
CA VAL A 464 -13.22 18.05 -14.82
C VAL A 464 -12.84 18.59 -16.20
N LEU A 465 -13.60 18.29 -17.24
CA LEU A 465 -13.17 18.56 -18.63
C LEU A 465 -13.02 20.05 -18.94
N LYS A 466 -13.98 20.90 -18.56
CA LYS A 466 -13.91 22.36 -18.82
C LYS A 466 -12.73 23.01 -18.12
N LYS A 467 -12.42 22.58 -16.89
CA LYS A 467 -11.30 23.14 -16.12
C LYS A 467 -9.94 22.76 -16.72
N LEU A 468 -9.81 21.52 -17.20
CA LEU A 468 -8.63 21.05 -17.93
C LEU A 468 -8.51 21.71 -19.33
N GLY A 469 -9.63 21.96 -20.00
CA GLY A 469 -9.69 22.53 -21.36
C GLY A 469 -9.22 23.98 -21.48
N LEU A 470 -8.99 24.66 -20.35
CA LEU A 470 -8.44 26.02 -20.29
C LEU A 470 -6.92 26.08 -20.49
N ARG A 471 -6.24 24.93 -20.63
CA ARG A 471 -4.77 24.86 -20.69
C ARG A 471 -4.32 24.18 -22.00
N GLU A 472 -3.54 24.90 -22.80
CA GLU A 472 -3.16 24.52 -24.17
C GLU A 472 -2.01 23.49 -24.26
N THR A 473 -1.37 23.12 -23.15
CA THR A 473 -0.12 22.35 -23.12
C THR A 473 -0.28 20.83 -22.98
N MET A 474 -1.47 20.31 -22.66
CA MET A 474 -1.68 18.86 -22.50
C MET A 474 -2.24 18.20 -23.76
N THR A 475 -1.55 17.16 -24.25
CA THR A 475 -2.04 16.30 -25.32
C THR A 475 -2.85 15.15 -24.72
N PHE A 476 -4.11 15.02 -25.13
CA PHE A 476 -5.00 13.97 -24.64
C PHE A 476 -5.36 12.96 -25.73
N ASN A 477 -5.48 11.70 -25.33
CA ASN A 477 -5.94 10.61 -26.16
C ASN A 477 -7.11 9.86 -25.48
N GLU A 478 -7.62 8.82 -26.14
CA GLU A 478 -8.73 7.99 -25.63
C GLU A 478 -8.44 7.41 -24.26
N GLN A 479 -7.23 6.90 -24.08
CA GLN A 479 -6.78 6.28 -22.85
C GLN A 479 -6.74 7.29 -21.71
N THR A 480 -6.18 8.49 -21.91
CA THR A 480 -6.19 9.54 -20.87
C THR A 480 -7.61 9.90 -20.46
N MET A 481 -8.56 10.00 -21.40
CA MET A 481 -9.97 10.28 -21.07
C MET A 481 -10.60 9.16 -20.24
N LYS A 482 -10.34 7.91 -20.61
CA LYS A 482 -10.77 6.71 -19.87
C LYS A 482 -10.23 6.76 -18.44
N LEU A 483 -8.92 6.91 -18.29
CA LEU A 483 -8.22 7.00 -17.01
C LEU A 483 -8.83 8.08 -16.11
N MET A 484 -9.11 9.29 -16.64
CA MET A 484 -9.70 10.38 -15.87
C MET A 484 -11.13 10.09 -15.43
N LEU A 485 -11.98 9.56 -16.32
CA LEU A 485 -13.35 9.18 -15.96
C LEU A 485 -13.35 8.09 -14.90
N PHE A 486 -12.47 7.09 -15.03
CA PHE A 486 -12.37 5.97 -14.09
C PHE A 486 -11.90 6.46 -12.73
N ALA A 487 -10.85 7.28 -12.70
CA ALA A 487 -10.35 7.91 -11.49
C ALA A 487 -11.46 8.72 -10.80
N TYR A 488 -12.22 9.51 -11.56
CA TYR A 488 -13.34 10.29 -11.06
C TYR A 488 -14.44 9.43 -10.43
N MET A 489 -14.81 8.34 -11.10
CA MET A 489 -15.86 7.43 -10.63
C MET A 489 -15.39 6.49 -9.51
N SER A 490 -14.10 6.18 -9.44
CA SER A 490 -13.50 5.31 -8.40
C SER A 490 -13.64 5.90 -6.99
N LEU A 491 -13.84 7.22 -6.89
CA LEU A 491 -14.15 7.92 -5.64
C LEU A 491 -15.51 7.51 -5.05
N SER A 492 -16.40 6.90 -5.85
CA SER A 492 -17.71 6.42 -5.43
C SER A 492 -17.73 4.91 -5.24
N ARG A 493 -18.39 4.48 -4.16
CA ARG A 493 -18.65 3.06 -3.88
C ARG A 493 -20.01 2.59 -4.38
N THR A 494 -20.77 3.45 -5.07
CA THR A 494 -22.10 3.11 -5.55
C THR A 494 -22.05 1.89 -6.47
N PHE A 495 -21.00 1.75 -7.28
CA PHE A 495 -20.80 0.59 -8.15
C PHE A 495 -19.49 -0.11 -7.83
N ARG A 496 -19.45 -1.40 -8.14
CA ARG A 496 -18.20 -2.14 -8.30
C ARG A 496 -17.62 -1.83 -9.67
N LEU A 497 -16.60 -0.98 -9.70
CA LEU A 497 -15.91 -0.59 -10.92
C LEU A 497 -14.91 -1.69 -11.34
N LYS A 498 -14.98 -2.12 -12.60
CA LYS A 498 -13.98 -2.96 -13.25
C LYS A 498 -13.62 -2.34 -14.61
N THR A 499 -12.33 -2.32 -14.93
CA THR A 499 -11.80 -1.84 -16.21
C THR A 499 -11.22 -3.01 -17.00
N GLU A 500 -11.19 -2.89 -18.33
CA GLU A 500 -10.60 -3.90 -19.23
C GLU A 500 -11.06 -5.32 -18.88
N VAL A 501 -12.38 -5.51 -18.74
CA VAL A 501 -12.94 -6.81 -18.33
C VAL A 501 -12.96 -7.74 -19.53
N GLU A 502 -12.23 -8.85 -19.44
CA GLU A 502 -12.25 -9.91 -20.45
C GLU A 502 -13.66 -10.50 -20.56
N MET A 503 -14.20 -10.48 -21.78
CA MET A 503 -15.56 -10.87 -22.13
C MET A 503 -15.51 -11.60 -23.46
N GLY A 504 -15.73 -12.92 -23.49
CA GLY A 504 -15.88 -13.77 -24.69
C GLY A 504 -14.87 -13.56 -25.85
N GLN A 505 -15.02 -12.45 -26.60
CA GLN A 505 -14.19 -12.04 -27.74
C GLN A 505 -13.63 -10.60 -27.66
N GLY A 506 -13.30 -10.11 -26.46
CA GLY A 506 -12.50 -8.89 -26.25
C GLY A 506 -12.58 -8.32 -24.83
N TYR A 507 -12.17 -7.07 -24.67
CA TYR A 507 -12.12 -6.37 -23.37
C TYR A 507 -13.11 -5.21 -23.34
N CYS A 508 -13.94 -5.18 -22.30
CA CYS A 508 -14.84 -4.08 -22.03
C CYS A 508 -14.10 -2.96 -21.29
N ASP A 509 -14.11 -1.74 -21.84
CA ASP A 509 -13.43 -0.58 -21.26
C ASP A 509 -13.84 -0.35 -19.79
N LEU A 510 -15.14 -0.35 -19.52
CA LEU A 510 -15.69 -0.07 -18.20
C LEU A 510 -16.96 -0.85 -17.92
N LEU A 511 -16.93 -1.59 -16.82
CA LEU A 511 -18.06 -2.27 -16.24
C LEU A 511 -18.34 -1.74 -14.82
N LEU A 512 -19.58 -1.34 -14.59
CA LEU A 512 -20.09 -0.96 -13.29
C LEU A 512 -21.09 -2.01 -12.81
N GLY A 513 -20.57 -2.94 -12.02
CA GLY A 513 -21.37 -3.97 -11.37
C GLY A 513 -21.94 -3.51 -10.04
N VAL A 514 -22.72 -4.39 -9.43
CA VAL A 514 -23.24 -4.19 -8.08
C VAL A 514 -22.14 -4.44 -7.04
N PRO A 515 -22.01 -3.61 -5.98
CA PRO A 515 -21.00 -3.79 -4.94
C PRO A 515 -21.04 -5.16 -4.24
N ASP A 516 -22.22 -5.58 -3.81
CA ASP A 516 -22.49 -6.88 -3.20
C ASP A 516 -23.96 -7.31 -3.45
N ALA A 517 -24.32 -8.53 -3.03
CA ALA A 517 -25.68 -9.06 -3.21
C ALA A 517 -26.76 -8.27 -2.42
N ARG A 518 -26.38 -7.45 -1.45
CA ARG A 518 -27.28 -6.67 -0.58
C ARG A 518 -27.55 -5.27 -1.10
N SER A 519 -26.81 -4.83 -2.12
CA SER A 519 -26.99 -3.51 -2.71
C SER A 519 -28.39 -3.34 -3.33
N SER A 520 -28.96 -2.16 -3.09
CA SER A 520 -30.25 -1.72 -3.64
C SER A 520 -30.17 -1.24 -5.09
N ASN A 521 -28.98 -1.26 -5.72
CA ASN A 521 -28.81 -0.82 -7.09
C ASN A 521 -29.73 -1.60 -8.02
N LYS A 522 -30.52 -0.89 -8.83
CA LYS A 522 -31.41 -1.52 -9.81
C LYS A 522 -30.71 -1.83 -11.12
N TYR A 523 -29.70 -1.02 -11.45
CA TYR A 523 -29.00 -1.09 -12.73
C TYR A 523 -27.52 -1.44 -12.56
N SER A 524 -26.98 -2.11 -13.57
CA SER A 524 -25.54 -2.26 -13.82
C SER A 524 -25.19 -1.64 -15.17
N TRP A 525 -23.92 -1.31 -15.43
CA TRP A 525 -23.54 -0.61 -16.66
C TRP A 525 -22.34 -1.20 -17.38
N ILE A 526 -22.42 -1.22 -18.72
CA ILE A 526 -21.27 -1.37 -19.63
C ILE A 526 -21.09 -0.05 -20.37
N ILE A 527 -19.89 0.50 -20.33
CA ILE A 527 -19.55 1.75 -21.00
C ILE A 527 -18.31 1.52 -21.87
N GLU A 528 -18.48 1.73 -23.17
CA GLU A 528 -17.36 1.76 -24.11
C GLU A 528 -16.99 3.22 -24.37
N ALA A 529 -15.76 3.61 -24.12
CA ALA A 529 -15.31 4.99 -24.27
C ALA A 529 -14.56 5.18 -25.59
N LYS A 530 -14.87 6.28 -26.29
CA LYS A 530 -14.21 6.67 -27.54
C LYS A 530 -13.77 8.12 -27.48
N TYR A 531 -12.64 8.41 -28.10
CA TYR A 531 -12.14 9.78 -28.22
C TYR A 531 -12.00 10.20 -29.68
N VAL A 532 -12.44 11.43 -29.95
CA VAL A 532 -12.20 12.11 -31.20
C VAL A 532 -11.66 13.51 -30.92
N GLN A 533 -10.87 14.04 -31.85
CA GLN A 533 -10.31 15.40 -31.70
C GLN A 533 -11.42 16.47 -31.65
N ALA A 534 -11.13 17.61 -31.02
CA ALA A 534 -12.10 18.69 -30.82
C ALA A 534 -12.73 19.25 -32.12
N LYS A 535 -12.05 19.11 -33.26
CA LYS A 535 -12.52 19.52 -34.60
C LYS A 535 -13.06 18.36 -35.45
N ALA A 536 -13.33 17.21 -34.84
CA ALA A 536 -13.81 16.03 -35.55
C ALA A 536 -15.14 16.30 -36.27
N THR A 537 -15.27 15.75 -37.48
CA THR A 537 -16.52 15.84 -38.25
C THR A 537 -17.60 14.95 -37.64
N LYS A 538 -18.87 15.25 -37.94
CA LYS A 538 -19.99 14.38 -37.56
C LYS A 538 -19.82 12.94 -38.03
N ALA A 539 -19.21 12.74 -39.20
CA ALA A 539 -18.93 11.41 -39.74
C ALA A 539 -17.87 10.65 -38.91
N ALA A 540 -16.83 11.34 -38.44
CA ALA A 540 -15.83 10.74 -37.56
C ALA A 540 -16.41 10.34 -36.19
N ILE A 541 -17.29 11.19 -35.64
CA ILE A 541 -18.04 10.89 -34.41
C ILE A 541 -18.93 9.66 -34.60
N GLU A 542 -19.73 9.60 -35.68
CA GLU A 542 -20.61 8.46 -35.93
C GLU A 542 -19.81 7.17 -36.14
N LYS A 543 -18.67 7.24 -36.84
CA LYS A 543 -17.77 6.09 -37.01
C LYS A 543 -17.25 5.57 -35.67
N ALA A 544 -16.88 6.45 -34.74
CA ALA A 544 -16.44 6.05 -33.40
C ALA A 544 -17.58 5.37 -32.61
N ILE A 545 -18.81 5.89 -32.72
CA ILE A 545 -20.00 5.28 -32.11
C ILE A 545 -20.25 3.88 -32.68
N GLU A 546 -20.14 3.72 -34.00
CA GLU A 546 -20.33 2.42 -34.66
C GLU A 546 -19.27 1.39 -34.27
N GLN A 547 -18.01 1.82 -34.10
CA GLN A 547 -16.96 0.97 -33.55
C GLN A 547 -17.27 0.53 -32.12
N GLY A 548 -17.71 1.46 -31.26
CA GLY A 548 -18.07 1.14 -29.89
C GLY A 548 -19.26 0.19 -29.78
N TYR A 549 -20.30 0.37 -30.60
CA TYR A 549 -21.41 -0.58 -30.66
C TYR A 549 -20.96 -1.96 -31.10
N ALA A 550 -20.10 -2.05 -32.12
CA ALA A 550 -19.56 -3.34 -32.57
C ALA A 550 -18.74 -4.06 -31.48
N GLN A 551 -18.12 -3.33 -30.55
CA GLN A 551 -17.46 -3.92 -29.38
C GLN A 551 -18.49 -4.39 -28.34
N ILE A 552 -19.46 -3.55 -27.97
CA ILE A 552 -20.52 -3.92 -27.02
C ILE A 552 -21.30 -5.15 -27.52
N ASP A 553 -21.62 -5.22 -28.82
CA ASP A 553 -22.30 -6.35 -29.44
C ASP A 553 -21.54 -7.67 -29.27
N LYS A 554 -20.20 -7.64 -29.28
CA LYS A 554 -19.37 -8.85 -29.05
C LYS A 554 -19.46 -9.35 -27.62
N TYR A 555 -19.50 -8.46 -26.64
CA TYR A 555 -19.51 -8.82 -25.22
C TYR A 555 -20.92 -9.15 -24.72
N ALA A 556 -21.94 -8.43 -25.19
CA ALA A 556 -23.33 -8.66 -24.81
C ALA A 556 -23.89 -10.01 -25.32
N ALA A 557 -23.15 -10.71 -26.19
CA ALA A 557 -23.46 -12.07 -26.62
C ALA A 557 -23.16 -13.13 -25.55
N ASP A 558 -22.30 -12.83 -24.57
CA ASP A 558 -21.91 -13.74 -23.48
C ASP A 558 -22.85 -13.56 -22.27
N ARG A 559 -23.94 -14.34 -22.28
CA ARG A 559 -25.00 -14.24 -21.27
C ARG A 559 -24.54 -14.63 -19.87
N ASP A 560 -23.65 -15.61 -19.75
CA ASP A 560 -23.20 -16.12 -18.45
C ASP A 560 -22.31 -15.10 -17.74
N VAL A 561 -21.46 -14.39 -18.50
CA VAL A 561 -20.63 -13.30 -17.96
C VAL A 561 -21.51 -12.11 -17.58
N VAL A 562 -22.46 -11.70 -18.41
CA VAL A 562 -23.40 -10.62 -18.08
C VAL A 562 -24.24 -10.95 -16.84
N GLU A 563 -24.73 -12.18 -16.71
CA GLU A 563 -25.58 -12.60 -15.59
C GLU A 563 -24.79 -12.69 -14.27
N SER A 564 -23.56 -13.22 -14.30
CA SER A 564 -22.68 -13.26 -13.12
C SER A 564 -22.22 -11.87 -12.65
N LEU A 565 -22.08 -10.91 -13.57
CA LEU A 565 -21.59 -9.57 -13.26
C LEU A 565 -22.68 -8.61 -12.78
N THR A 566 -23.92 -8.85 -13.20
CA THR A 566 -25.07 -8.01 -12.84
C THR A 566 -25.80 -8.52 -11.60
N LEU A 567 -25.55 -9.76 -11.15
CA LEU A 567 -26.28 -10.40 -10.03
C LEU A 567 -27.81 -10.26 -10.21
N GLY A 568 -28.29 -10.36 -11.45
CA GLY A 568 -29.71 -10.24 -11.80
C GLY A 568 -30.25 -8.80 -11.87
N ARG A 569 -29.39 -7.77 -11.87
CA ARG A 569 -29.80 -6.36 -12.08
C ARG A 569 -29.90 -6.00 -13.56
N GLU A 570 -30.69 -4.98 -13.88
CA GLU A 570 -30.90 -4.57 -15.28
C GLU A 570 -29.63 -3.94 -15.86
N LEU A 571 -29.09 -4.51 -16.93
CA LEU A 571 -27.91 -3.98 -17.61
C LEU A 571 -28.30 -2.81 -18.54
N LYS A 572 -27.68 -1.65 -18.33
CA LYS A 572 -27.60 -0.58 -19.32
C LYS A 572 -26.25 -0.64 -20.02
N ALA A 573 -26.21 -0.41 -21.32
CA ALA A 573 -24.95 -0.32 -22.05
C ALA A 573 -24.95 0.86 -23.01
N GLY A 574 -23.76 1.32 -23.43
CA GLY A 574 -23.66 2.32 -24.48
C GLY A 574 -22.26 2.87 -24.68
N VAL A 575 -22.12 3.71 -25.69
CA VAL A 575 -20.86 4.33 -26.08
C VAL A 575 -20.79 5.74 -25.53
N LEU A 576 -19.73 6.02 -24.79
CA LEU A 576 -19.37 7.35 -24.32
C LEU A 576 -18.36 7.97 -25.29
N VAL A 577 -18.65 9.14 -25.83
CA VAL A 577 -17.78 9.80 -26.81
C VAL A 577 -17.27 11.12 -26.26
N PHE A 578 -15.95 11.23 -26.14
CA PHE A 578 -15.22 12.45 -25.82
C PHE A 578 -14.85 13.19 -27.10
N VAL A 579 -15.21 14.47 -27.21
CA VAL A 579 -14.86 15.35 -28.33
C VAL A 579 -13.86 16.40 -27.85
N GLY A 580 -12.58 16.06 -27.91
CA GLY A 580 -11.53 16.79 -27.21
C GLY A 580 -11.84 16.87 -25.71
N LEU A 581 -11.52 18.00 -25.10
CA LEU A 581 -11.92 18.35 -23.73
C LEU A 581 -13.21 19.17 -23.65
N LYS A 582 -13.88 19.40 -24.79
CA LYS A 582 -15.00 20.33 -24.84
C LYS A 582 -16.32 19.67 -24.46
N ASP A 583 -16.51 18.45 -24.93
CA ASP A 583 -17.80 17.79 -24.86
C ASP A 583 -17.67 16.29 -24.61
N VAL A 584 -18.64 15.75 -23.88
CA VAL A 584 -18.77 14.32 -23.61
C VAL A 584 -20.25 13.97 -23.64
N PHE A 585 -20.61 12.92 -24.38
CA PHE A 585 -21.98 12.47 -24.44
C PHE A 585 -22.07 10.95 -24.55
N PHE A 586 -23.20 10.42 -24.08
CA PHE A 586 -23.49 9.00 -24.13
C PHE A 586 -24.48 8.64 -25.24
N ARG A 587 -24.32 7.45 -25.80
CA ARG A 587 -25.19 6.86 -26.81
C ARG A 587 -25.63 5.49 -26.34
N PRO A 588 -26.92 5.32 -25.97
CA PRO A 588 -27.39 4.07 -25.39
C PRO A 588 -27.41 2.93 -26.41
N TRP A 589 -27.05 1.74 -25.93
CA TRP A 589 -27.16 0.47 -26.62
C TRP A 589 -28.31 -0.37 -26.00
N PRO A 590 -29.08 -1.14 -26.79
CA PRO A 590 -29.02 -1.25 -28.24
C PRO A 590 -29.47 0.05 -28.92
N ARG A 591 -29.00 0.29 -30.15
CA ARG A 591 -29.24 1.53 -30.90
C ARG A 591 -30.73 1.85 -30.81
N PRO A 592 -31.13 3.04 -30.32
CA PRO A 592 -32.53 3.39 -30.26
C PRO A 592 -33.08 3.28 -31.68
N ALA A 593 -34.07 2.39 -31.87
CA ALA A 593 -34.64 2.13 -33.18
C ALA A 593 -34.97 3.50 -33.79
N LYS A 594 -34.47 3.80 -34.99
CA LYS A 594 -34.82 5.03 -35.72
C LYS A 594 -36.34 5.05 -35.85
N LYS A 595 -37.05 5.59 -34.85
CA LYS A 595 -38.51 5.57 -34.74
C LYS A 595 -39.01 6.32 -35.94
N ALA A 596 -39.57 5.60 -36.92
CA ALA A 596 -40.85 5.84 -37.58
C ALA A 596 -41.22 7.26 -38.07
N ALA A 597 -40.32 8.25 -38.02
CA ALA A 597 -40.53 9.62 -38.47
C ALA A 597 -40.29 9.72 -39.98
N ALA A 598 -39.35 8.93 -40.52
CA ALA A 598 -39.14 8.83 -41.97
C ALA A 598 -40.29 8.09 -42.67
N LYS A 599 -40.89 7.06 -42.05
CA LYS A 599 -42.04 6.34 -42.61
C LYS A 599 -43.35 7.15 -42.51
N LYS A 600 -43.58 7.92 -41.44
CA LYS A 600 -44.72 8.87 -41.37
C LYS A 600 -44.55 10.08 -42.31
N ALA A 601 -43.32 10.56 -42.53
CA ALA A 601 -43.04 11.62 -43.50
C ALA A 601 -43.18 11.12 -44.96
N ALA A 602 -42.76 9.88 -45.26
CA ALA A 602 -42.96 9.25 -46.56
C ALA A 602 -44.45 8.93 -46.83
N ALA A 603 -45.19 8.44 -45.83
CA ALA A 603 -46.63 8.18 -45.94
C ALA A 603 -47.44 9.49 -46.10
N LYS A 604 -47.08 10.58 -45.42
CA LYS A 604 -47.70 11.90 -45.62
C LYS A 604 -47.36 12.54 -46.98
N LYS A 605 -46.21 12.20 -47.59
CA LYS A 605 -45.85 12.67 -48.94
C LYS A 605 -46.53 11.86 -50.05
N ALA A 606 -46.88 10.60 -49.78
CA ALA A 606 -47.62 9.73 -50.70
C ALA A 606 -49.15 9.93 -50.66
N GLN A 607 -49.70 10.60 -49.64
CA GLN A 607 -51.11 11.04 -49.59
C GLN A 607 -51.33 12.48 -50.09
N ARG A 608 -50.26 13.17 -50.53
CA ARG A 608 -50.29 14.55 -51.08
C ARG A 608 -49.77 14.65 -52.53
N LYS A 609 -49.50 13.50 -53.15
CA LYS A 609 -49.39 13.32 -54.61
C LYS A 609 -50.51 12.38 -55.00
#